data_AF-A0A084A8Y2-F1
#
_entry.id   AF-A0A084A8Y2-F1
#
_cell.length_a   1.000
_cell.length_b   1.000
_cell.length_c   1.000
_cell.angle_alpha   90.00
_cell.angle_beta   90.00
_cell.angle_gamma   90.00
#
_symmetry.space_group_name_H-M   'P 1'
#
loop_
_entity.id
_entity.type
_entity.pdbx_description
1 polymer ?
#
loop_
_entity_poly.entity_id
_entity_poly.type
_entity_poly.pdbx_seq_one_letter_code
_entity_poly.pdbx_strand_id
1 'polypeptide(L)'
;MISLTMSREDWRTGSIPELPLLRKQKFKTQKGASMAEKTPPKITLKAARVNAGLTAKEVGEIVKKHYQTILSYEKDSENIPTGLLIELSEIYHYPMDFIFLGKTYGLNSIKEKAS
;
A
#
# COMPACT_ATOMS: atom_id res chain seq x y z
N MET A 1 10.03 -1.56 -40.68
CA MET A 1 8.61 -1.15 -40.80
C MET A 1 7.96 -2.09 -41.79
N ILE A 2 7.16 -3.04 -41.31
CA ILE A 2 6.42 -3.99 -42.14
C ILE A 2 4.95 -3.78 -41.77
N SER A 3 4.23 -3.06 -42.63
CA SER A 3 2.79 -2.85 -42.51
C SER A 3 2.10 -4.13 -42.95
N LEU A 4 1.58 -4.92 -42.00
CA LEU A 4 0.80 -6.11 -42.34
C LEU A 4 -0.62 -5.68 -42.71
N THR A 5 -0.87 -5.56 -44.01
CA THR A 5 -2.21 -5.36 -44.56
C THR A 5 -2.97 -6.69 -44.41
N MET A 6 -3.94 -6.77 -43.51
CA MET A 6 -4.81 -7.93 -43.45
C MET A 6 -5.78 -7.89 -44.64
N SER A 7 -5.86 -9.00 -45.37
CA SER A 7 -6.61 -9.14 -46.62
C SER A 7 -8.11 -9.24 -46.34
N ARG A 8 -8.94 -8.66 -47.21
CA ARG A 8 -10.40 -8.54 -47.05
C ARG A 8 -11.11 -9.90 -47.12
N GLU A 9 -10.42 -10.95 -47.55
CA GLU A 9 -10.96 -12.30 -47.75
C GLU A 9 -11.08 -13.15 -46.47
N ASP A 10 -10.38 -12.79 -45.38
CA ASP A 10 -10.39 -13.57 -44.12
C ASP A 10 -11.73 -13.55 -43.37
N TRP A 11 -12.67 -12.66 -43.72
CA TRP A 11 -13.98 -12.56 -43.04
C TRP A 11 -15.06 -13.50 -43.61
N ARG A 12 -14.80 -14.17 -44.75
CA ARG A 12 -15.84 -14.93 -45.48
C ARG A 12 -15.83 -16.44 -45.22
N THR A 13 -14.79 -16.96 -44.60
CA THR A 13 -14.74 -18.35 -44.16
C THR A 13 -15.21 -18.37 -42.72
N GLY A 14 -16.45 -18.79 -42.47
CA GLY A 14 -17.04 -18.94 -41.14
C GLY A 14 -16.37 -19.99 -40.25
N SER A 15 -15.04 -20.03 -40.20
CA SER A 15 -14.24 -20.66 -39.16
C SER A 15 -13.86 -19.57 -38.14
N ILE A 16 -14.72 -19.42 -37.14
CA ILE A 16 -14.40 -18.72 -35.91
C ILE A 16 -13.82 -19.78 -34.96
N PRO A 17 -12.52 -19.75 -34.58
CA PRO A 17 -12.11 -20.41 -33.35
C PRO A 17 -12.48 -19.51 -32.16
N GLU A 18 -13.22 -20.09 -31.23
CA GLU A 18 -13.85 -19.44 -30.09
C GLU A 18 -12.87 -18.68 -29.17
N LEU A 19 -13.30 -17.47 -28.79
CA LEU A 19 -12.92 -16.68 -27.60
C LEU A 19 -13.40 -17.44 -26.33
N PRO A 20 -13.23 -17.00 -25.07
CA PRO A 20 -12.23 -16.22 -24.35
C PRO A 20 -11.94 -16.86 -22.97
N LEU A 21 -10.86 -17.61 -22.76
CA LEU A 21 -10.53 -18.07 -21.41
C LEU A 21 -9.14 -17.61 -21.01
N LEU A 22 -9.14 -16.72 -20.03
CA LEU A 22 -7.95 -16.38 -19.28
C LEU A 22 -6.88 -15.75 -20.18
N ARG A 23 -7.04 -14.44 -20.44
CA ARG A 23 -5.92 -13.56 -20.08
C ARG A 23 -5.68 -13.91 -18.61
N LYS A 24 -4.84 -14.92 -18.38
CA LYS A 24 -4.03 -15.07 -17.20
C LYS A 24 -3.29 -13.76 -17.20
N GLN A 25 -3.95 -12.73 -16.68
CA GLN A 25 -3.30 -11.61 -16.07
C GLN A 25 -2.51 -12.33 -15.00
N LYS A 26 -1.28 -12.69 -15.38
CA LYS A 26 -0.22 -12.97 -14.46
C LYS A 26 -0.11 -11.66 -13.69
N PHE A 27 -0.97 -11.48 -12.69
CA PHE A 27 -0.51 -10.95 -11.44
C PHE A 27 0.70 -11.80 -11.17
N LYS A 28 1.86 -11.23 -11.43
CA LYS A 28 3.11 -11.81 -10.98
C LYS A 28 2.92 -11.83 -9.47
N THR A 29 2.39 -12.92 -8.93
CA THR A 29 2.72 -13.33 -7.58
C THR A 29 4.23 -13.38 -7.64
N GLN A 30 4.88 -12.36 -7.09
CA GLN A 30 6.32 -12.37 -6.88
C GLN A 30 6.55 -13.44 -5.81
N LYS A 31 6.56 -14.67 -6.29
CA LYS A 31 7.00 -15.86 -5.59
C LYS A 31 8.49 -15.63 -5.35
N GLY A 32 8.83 -15.38 -4.10
CA GLY A 32 10.19 -15.52 -3.58
C GLY A 32 11.23 -14.71 -4.34
N ALA A 33 11.18 -13.38 -4.24
CA ALA A 33 12.43 -12.64 -4.21
C ALA A 33 12.97 -12.81 -2.79
N SER A 34 13.95 -13.68 -2.64
CA SER A 34 14.86 -13.83 -1.49
C SER A 34 15.05 -12.50 -0.76
N MET A 35 14.39 -12.36 0.40
CA MET A 35 14.63 -11.25 1.30
C MET A 35 16.03 -11.43 1.89
N ALA A 36 17.04 -10.89 1.21
CA ALA A 36 18.15 -10.31 1.95
C ALA A 36 17.51 -9.44 3.03
N GLU A 37 17.81 -9.76 4.27
CA GLU A 37 17.43 -9.16 5.55
C GLU A 37 17.60 -7.63 5.61
N LYS A 38 16.86 -6.91 4.77
CA LYS A 38 16.65 -5.46 4.85
C LYS A 38 15.39 -5.28 5.67
N THR A 39 15.59 -5.09 6.96
CA THR A 39 14.55 -4.69 7.90
C THR A 39 13.84 -3.44 7.34
N PRO A 40 12.50 -3.42 7.22
CA PRO A 40 11.81 -2.23 6.75
C PRO A 40 12.14 -1.05 7.66
N PRO A 41 12.29 0.17 7.10
CA PRO A 41 12.70 1.33 7.89
C PRO A 41 11.59 1.72 8.85
N LYS A 42 11.90 1.97 10.13
CA LYS A 42 10.88 2.39 11.11
C LYS A 42 10.27 3.75 10.71
N ILE A 43 8.95 3.80 10.55
CA ILE A 43 8.20 4.99 10.10
C ILE A 43 7.09 5.40 11.06
N THR A 44 6.59 6.63 10.95
CA THR A 44 5.44 7.10 11.75
C THR A 44 4.11 6.61 11.18
N LEU A 45 3.05 6.61 12.00
CA LEU A 45 1.68 6.30 11.55
C LEU A 45 1.23 7.16 10.36
N LYS A 46 1.57 8.45 10.39
CA LYS A 46 1.28 9.37 9.28
C LYS A 46 1.97 8.95 7.99
N ALA A 47 3.24 8.55 8.07
CA ALA A 47 3.99 8.08 6.90
C ALA A 47 3.41 6.75 6.38
N ALA A 48 3.06 5.81 7.26
CA ALA A 48 2.42 4.56 6.88
C ALA A 48 1.10 4.82 6.12
N ARG A 49 0.27 5.73 6.63
CA ARG A 49 -0.97 6.13 5.95
C ARG A 49 -0.73 6.76 4.58
N VAL A 50 0.21 7.72 4.50
CA VAL A 50 0.54 8.40 3.23
C VAL A 50 1.12 7.40 2.21
N ASN A 51 1.94 6.45 2.65
CA ASN A 51 2.48 5.39 1.80
C ASN A 51 1.38 4.45 1.27
N ALA A 52 0.34 4.21 2.08
CA ALA A 52 -0.85 3.47 1.66
C ALA A 52 -1.79 4.28 0.75
N GLY A 53 -1.55 5.58 0.57
CA GLY A 53 -2.37 6.46 -0.28
C GLY A 53 -3.73 6.82 0.34
N LEU A 54 -3.89 6.65 1.66
CA LEU A 54 -5.17 6.86 2.34
C LEU A 54 -5.23 8.23 3.03
N THR A 55 -6.43 8.80 3.11
CA THR A 55 -6.70 9.98 3.95
C THR A 55 -7.08 9.57 5.37
N ALA A 56 -6.86 10.45 6.35
CA ALA A 56 -7.26 10.19 7.74
C ALA A 56 -8.78 10.01 7.90
N LYS A 57 -9.56 10.58 6.97
CA LYS A 57 -11.02 10.42 6.91
C LYS A 57 -11.38 8.99 6.49
N GLU A 58 -10.81 8.50 5.39
CA GLU A 58 -11.03 7.13 4.93
C GLU A 58 -10.63 6.09 5.98
N VAL A 59 -9.46 6.27 6.61
CA VAL A 59 -9.03 5.39 7.70
C VAL A 59 -10.04 5.41 8.86
N GLY A 60 -10.51 6.60 9.25
CA GLY A 60 -11.53 6.74 10.29
C GLY A 60 -12.84 6.01 9.93
N GLU A 61 -13.27 6.08 8.68
CA GLU A 61 -14.45 5.35 8.19
C GLU A 61 -14.26 3.83 8.26
N ILE A 62 -13.07 3.32 7.93
CA ILE A 62 -12.74 1.89 7.99
C ILE A 62 -12.72 1.39 9.45
N VAL A 63 -12.01 2.08 10.34
CA VAL A 63 -11.89 1.68 11.76
C VAL A 63 -13.07 2.14 12.63
N LYS A 64 -14.10 2.74 12.03
CA LYS A 64 -15.27 3.33 12.72
C LYS A 64 -14.87 4.31 13.84
N LYS A 65 -13.86 5.14 13.58
CA LYS A 65 -13.39 6.22 14.46
C LYS A 65 -13.51 7.56 13.77
N HIS A 66 -13.62 8.62 14.56
CA HIS A 66 -13.60 9.96 14.01
C HIS A 66 -12.20 10.28 13.43
N TYR A 67 -12.15 10.97 12.29
CA TYR A 67 -10.88 11.32 11.63
C TYR A 67 -9.89 12.05 12.57
N GLN A 68 -10.44 12.85 13.50
CA GLN A 68 -9.64 13.62 14.45
C GLN A 68 -8.93 12.74 15.48
N THR A 69 -9.51 11.58 15.79
CA THR A 69 -8.87 10.56 16.63
C THR A 69 -7.65 9.99 15.92
N ILE A 70 -7.75 9.70 14.62
CA ILE A 70 -6.61 9.25 13.80
C ILE A 70 -5.50 10.31 13.77
N LEU A 71 -5.86 11.58 13.53
CA LEU A 71 -4.91 12.70 13.56
C LEU A 71 -4.27 12.91 14.93
N SER A 72 -4.99 12.64 16.01
CA SER A 72 -4.44 12.69 17.38
C SER A 72 -3.38 11.60 17.55
N TYR A 73 -3.67 10.37 17.13
CA TYR A 73 -2.70 9.27 17.20
C TYR A 73 -1.48 9.47 16.29
N GLU A 74 -1.63 10.14 15.15
CA GLU A 74 -0.49 10.51 14.30
C GLU A 74 0.47 11.50 14.96
N LYS A 75 -0.02 12.34 15.89
CA LYS A 75 0.80 13.30 16.64
C LYS A 75 1.38 12.67 17.90
N ASP A 76 0.55 11.93 18.62
CA ASP A 76 0.84 11.27 19.88
C ASP A 76 0.33 9.83 19.83
N SER A 77 1.25 8.89 19.58
CA SER A 77 0.92 7.47 19.54
C SER A 77 1.23 6.75 20.87
N GLU A 78 1.44 7.49 21.95
CA GLU A 78 1.89 6.92 23.24
C GLU A 78 0.79 6.05 23.89
N ASN A 79 -0.46 6.44 23.72
CA ASN A 79 -1.64 5.77 24.27
C ASN A 79 -2.54 5.12 23.20
N ILE A 80 -1.98 4.72 22.05
CA ILE A 80 -2.78 4.03 21.03
C ILE A 80 -3.20 2.63 21.55
N PRO A 81 -4.48 2.26 21.47
CA PRO A 81 -4.92 0.91 21.83
C PRO A 81 -4.26 -0.12 20.90
N THR A 82 -3.74 -1.21 21.46
CA THR A 82 -3.08 -2.27 20.67
C THR A 82 -4.00 -2.85 19.60
N GLY A 83 -5.29 -3.02 19.91
CA GLY A 83 -6.28 -3.49 18.91
C GLY A 83 -6.37 -2.56 17.70
N LEU A 84 -6.42 -1.25 17.94
CA LEU A 84 -6.43 -0.26 16.86
C LEU A 84 -5.12 -0.27 16.07
N LEU A 85 -3.98 -0.47 16.74
CA LEU A 85 -2.68 -0.55 16.07
C LEU A 85 -2.60 -1.75 15.12
N ILE A 86 -3.17 -2.89 15.50
CA ILE A 86 -3.24 -4.09 14.65
C ILE A 86 -4.12 -3.78 13.43
N GLU A 87 -5.32 -3.23 13.62
CA GLU A 87 -6.20 -2.85 12.50
C GLU A 87 -5.50 -1.88 11.54
N LEU A 88 -4.80 -0.87 12.05
CA LEU A 88 -4.05 0.08 11.23
C LEU A 88 -2.89 -0.60 10.48
N SER A 89 -2.21 -1.55 11.12
CA SER A 89 -1.12 -2.32 10.49
C SER A 89 -1.64 -3.13 9.30
N GLU A 90 -2.83 -3.73 9.42
CA GLU A 90 -3.51 -4.43 8.34
C GLU A 90 -3.92 -3.47 7.22
N ILE A 91 -4.56 -2.33 7.54
CA ILE A 91 -5.00 -1.32 6.56
C ILE A 91 -3.82 -0.72 5.78
N TYR A 92 -2.70 -0.47 6.45
CA TYR A 92 -1.51 0.10 5.82
C TYR A 92 -0.60 -0.94 5.16
N HIS A 93 -0.92 -2.23 5.30
CA HIS A 93 -0.08 -3.33 4.85
C HIS A 93 1.35 -3.20 5.36
N TYR A 94 1.50 -2.75 6.61
CA TYR A 94 2.78 -2.37 7.19
C TYR A 94 2.92 -2.89 8.62
N PRO A 95 3.94 -3.69 8.94
CA PRO A 95 4.08 -4.37 10.23
C PRO A 95 4.20 -3.38 11.40
N MET A 96 3.39 -3.60 12.46
CA MET A 96 3.35 -2.72 13.63
C MET A 96 4.69 -2.54 14.36
N ASP A 97 5.58 -3.53 14.30
CA ASP A 97 6.93 -3.48 14.90
C ASP A 97 7.78 -2.32 14.34
N PHE A 98 7.53 -2.00 13.07
CA PHE A 98 8.22 -0.94 12.34
C PHE A 98 7.45 0.39 12.37
N ILE A 99 6.35 0.46 13.12
CA ILE A 99 5.63 1.70 13.36
C ILE A 99 6.22 2.36 14.61
N PHE A 100 6.61 3.63 14.47
CA PHE A 100 7.07 4.42 15.59
C PHE A 100 5.89 4.81 16.49
N LEU A 101 5.91 4.34 17.74
CA LEU A 101 4.96 4.68 18.78
C LEU A 101 5.61 5.68 19.75
N GLY A 102 5.12 6.92 19.76
CA GLY A 102 5.63 7.96 20.66
C GLY A 102 5.22 9.37 20.23
N LYS A 103 5.76 10.36 20.92
CA LYS A 103 5.55 11.78 20.63
C LYS A 103 6.38 12.23 19.42
N THR A 104 5.70 12.76 18.41
CA THR A 104 6.34 13.31 17.20
C THR A 104 7.27 14.50 17.48
N TYR A 105 7.11 15.18 18.61
CA TYR A 105 7.90 16.34 19.04
C TYR A 105 9.39 16.02 19.31
N GLY A 106 9.78 14.75 19.38
CA GLY A 106 11.20 14.33 19.49
C GLY A 106 11.94 14.20 18.15
N LEU A 107 11.26 14.28 17.00
CA LEU A 107 11.88 14.06 15.68
C LEU A 107 12.63 15.29 15.13
N ASN A 108 12.44 16.48 15.72
CA ASN A 108 13.17 17.68 15.30
C ASN A 108 14.63 17.68 15.77
N SER A 109 14.94 17.01 16.89
CA SER A 109 16.29 16.98 17.45
C SER A 109 17.29 16.10 16.69
N ILE A 110 16.81 15.17 15.85
CA ILE A 110 17.67 14.31 15.01
C ILE A 110 17.98 14.92 13.63
N LYS A 111 17.19 15.91 13.17
CA LYS A 111 17.46 16.59 11.90
C LYS A 111 18.62 17.60 12.02
N GLU A 112 18.83 18.19 13.20
CA GLU A 112 19.92 19.16 13.42
C GLU A 112 21.30 18.54 13.57
N LYS A 113 21.42 17.22 13.75
CA LYS A 113 22.71 16.51 13.86
C LYS A 113 23.26 16.01 12.52
N ALA A 114 22.52 16.21 11.42
CA ALA A 114 22.86 15.73 10.09
C ALA A 114 23.04 16.86 9.06
N SER A 115 23.11 18.12 9.51
CA SER A 115 23.40 19.29 8.68
C SER A 115 24.68 19.98 9.10
#